data_AF-A0A1F9X7I2-F1
#
_entry.id   AF-A0A1F9X7I2-F1
#
_cell.length_a   1.000
_cell.length_b   1.000
_cell.length_c   1.000
_cell.angle_alpha   90.00
_cell.angle_beta   90.00
_cell.angle_gamma   90.00
#
_symmetry.space_group_name_H-M   'P 1'
#
loop_
_entity.id
_entity.type
_entity.pdbx_description
1 polymer ?
#
loop_
_entity_poly.entity_id
_entity_poly.type
_entity_poly.pdbx_seq_one_letter_code
_entity_poly.pdbx_strand_id
1 'polypeptide(L)'
;MFLLQVKLKSFLNSVQKLTFLDLFKLTIGMALGAGFLYLLYIGFYRLFVYVQEIQLIGSLLLLKFLGIAFFSSFMMVALSAVISSFSTIYFSSDLNLILTMPVRAWKVFLVKTFETVFQSSWMIVVTLIPFLAAFAQVKNTGLSFFIIFGVLSIPFFIISASVGIIISMIIMKMFPTSKSRDIILFIAIFFGSLGYVLFRFLEPEKLANPDAFYDAMGYIAYLNAPVAQYFPSWWLTESLNAIITADRQLLLKNTLKIFLTAGGILTVLAFIAEKVYYPILTGIQLGSVRRNKKQTGLKLKKLNFLNKDINIFFRDTKQWSQVLLVVSLVLVYLFSIHKLPQSFTGEKYPVFYITNFLAFFNIGAAGFILASLALRFVFPQISLERGTLWFILSIPVSVEKMFFKKFIVSAVPMLVLGVIMGVFSNILLQVSSWTVFIVSSLTIILLSFGLLCMALGLGAVYPKFDTDNIAEIESSYGGVFYMACALLYIGLTLAIEARPMQIFIKHHLGGGNHSGELLWYAIDLLVLNAMVIILPVWRGIKHLKSYELREWSY
;
A
#
# COMPACT_ATOMS: atom_id res chain seq x y z
N MET A 1 -25.79 -17.08 5.10
CA MET A 1 -25.23 -18.06 6.05
C MET A 1 -24.41 -19.14 5.33
N PHE A 2 -24.96 -19.87 4.35
CA PHE A 2 -24.23 -20.92 3.60
C PHE A 2 -22.92 -20.44 2.95
N LEU A 3 -22.92 -19.31 2.23
CA LEU A 3 -21.71 -18.76 1.58
C LEU A 3 -20.58 -18.40 2.57
N LEU A 4 -20.93 -17.92 3.77
CA LEU A 4 -19.95 -17.63 4.83
C LEU A 4 -19.34 -18.91 5.40
N GLN A 5 -20.15 -19.96 5.57
CA GLN A 5 -19.66 -21.27 6.04
C GLN A 5 -18.70 -21.93 5.04
N VAL A 6 -18.98 -21.83 3.73
CA VAL A 6 -18.08 -22.35 2.69
C VAL A 6 -16.71 -21.66 2.74
N LYS A 7 -16.68 -20.34 2.89
CA LYS A 7 -15.42 -19.60 3.04
C LYS A 7 -14.66 -19.97 4.31
N LEU A 8 -15.36 -20.11 5.43
CA LEU A 8 -14.75 -20.51 6.69
C LEU A 8 -14.15 -21.92 6.62
N LYS A 9 -14.86 -22.87 5.98
CA LYS A 9 -14.34 -24.21 5.71
C LYS A 9 -13.16 -24.20 4.72
N SER A 10 -13.21 -23.38 3.69
CA SER A 10 -12.09 -23.21 2.74
C SER A 10 -10.82 -22.71 3.45
N PHE A 11 -10.98 -21.70 4.33
CA PHE A 11 -9.89 -21.19 5.14
C PHE A 11 -9.32 -22.26 6.09
N LEU A 12 -10.17 -22.98 6.82
CA LEU A 12 -9.74 -24.06 7.71
C LEU A 12 -9.02 -25.19 6.95
N ASN A 13 -9.54 -25.59 5.79
CA ASN A 13 -8.91 -26.61 4.94
C ASN A 13 -7.56 -26.14 4.38
N SER A 14 -7.42 -24.83 4.10
CA SER A 14 -6.14 -24.24 3.68
C SER A 14 -5.11 -24.33 4.80
N VAL A 15 -5.51 -23.99 6.04
CA VAL A 15 -4.63 -24.09 7.22
C VAL A 15 -4.21 -25.54 7.51
N GLN A 16 -5.11 -26.50 7.34
CA GLN A 16 -4.81 -27.93 7.55
C GLN A 16 -3.86 -28.52 6.49
N LYS A 17 -3.76 -27.91 5.31
CA LYS A 17 -2.89 -28.36 4.21
C LYS A 17 -1.53 -27.65 4.18
N LEU A 18 -1.20 -26.86 5.18
CA LEU A 18 0.08 -26.15 5.24
C LEU A 18 1.26 -27.14 5.35
N THR A 19 2.22 -27.04 4.44
CA THR A 19 3.46 -27.80 4.53
C THR A 19 4.41 -27.20 5.59
N PHE A 20 5.43 -27.95 6.03
CA PHE A 20 6.43 -27.45 6.98
C PHE A 20 7.13 -26.17 6.48
N LEU A 21 7.39 -26.09 5.18
CA LEU A 21 7.92 -24.89 4.54
C LEU A 21 6.95 -23.71 4.67
N ASP A 22 5.64 -23.94 4.51
CA ASP A 22 4.61 -22.91 4.64
C ASP A 22 4.44 -22.41 6.07
N LEU A 23 4.59 -23.30 7.06
CA LEU A 23 4.65 -22.93 8.47
C LEU A 23 5.86 -22.06 8.78
N PHE A 24 7.07 -22.45 8.35
CA PHE A 24 8.28 -21.65 8.58
C PHE A 24 8.23 -20.27 7.93
N LYS A 25 7.59 -20.15 6.75
CA LYS A 25 7.39 -18.84 6.10
C LYS A 25 6.37 -17.98 6.84
N LEU A 26 5.30 -18.59 7.31
CA LEU A 26 4.25 -17.91 8.06
C LEU A 26 4.79 -17.39 9.40
N THR A 27 5.67 -18.13 10.06
CA THR A 27 6.34 -17.66 11.29
C THR A 27 7.28 -16.49 11.02
N ILE A 28 8.07 -16.49 9.95
CA ILE A 28 8.91 -15.34 9.57
C ILE A 28 8.04 -14.12 9.26
N GLY A 29 6.97 -14.29 8.47
CA GLY A 29 6.04 -13.21 8.15
C GLY A 29 5.37 -12.62 9.39
N MET A 30 4.93 -13.47 10.32
CA MET A 30 4.37 -13.04 11.60
C MET A 30 5.41 -12.36 12.49
N ALA A 31 6.65 -12.84 12.52
CA ALA A 31 7.73 -12.23 13.29
C ALA A 31 8.08 -10.83 12.76
N LEU A 32 8.20 -10.66 11.44
CA LEU A 32 8.41 -9.36 10.81
C LEU A 32 7.23 -8.41 11.06
N GLY A 33 5.99 -8.91 10.91
CA GLY A 33 4.78 -8.14 11.20
C GLY A 33 4.70 -7.69 12.66
N ALA A 34 4.96 -8.60 13.60
CA ALA A 34 5.00 -8.29 15.03
C ALA A 34 6.12 -7.30 15.37
N GLY A 35 7.31 -7.46 14.78
CA GLY A 35 8.42 -6.52 14.93
C GLY A 35 8.07 -5.11 14.44
N PHE A 36 7.42 -5.00 13.27
CA PHE A 36 6.94 -3.73 12.75
C PHE A 36 5.90 -3.08 13.68
N LEU A 37 4.91 -3.85 14.15
CA LEU A 37 3.90 -3.34 15.09
C LEU A 37 4.52 -2.90 16.41
N TYR A 38 5.53 -3.62 16.91
CA TYR A 38 6.26 -3.26 18.12
C TYR A 38 7.06 -1.96 17.95
N LEU A 39 7.71 -1.76 16.80
CA LEU A 39 8.40 -0.50 16.48
C LEU A 39 7.42 0.68 16.39
N LEU A 40 6.26 0.49 15.75
CA LEU A 40 5.20 1.50 15.73
C LEU A 40 4.73 1.83 17.14
N TYR A 41 4.52 0.81 17.98
CA TYR A 41 4.12 0.99 19.37
C TYR A 41 5.14 1.83 20.15
N ILE A 42 6.44 1.53 20.05
CA ILE A 42 7.50 2.33 20.69
C ILE A 42 7.47 3.78 20.21
N GLY A 43 7.32 3.99 18.90
CA GLY A 43 7.23 5.32 18.30
C GLY A 43 6.07 6.14 18.87
N PHE A 44 4.86 5.57 18.88
CA PHE A 44 3.69 6.24 19.45
C PHE A 44 3.79 6.44 20.95
N TYR A 45 4.31 5.46 21.70
CA TYR A 45 4.48 5.56 23.14
C TYR A 45 5.40 6.73 23.50
N ARG A 46 6.56 6.84 22.84
CA ARG A 46 7.49 7.95 23.07
C ARG A 46 6.86 9.31 22.72
N LEU A 47 6.12 9.39 21.62
CA LEU A 47 5.40 10.61 21.22
C LEU A 47 4.36 10.99 22.29
N PHE A 48 3.56 10.04 22.76
CA PHE A 48 2.51 10.32 23.73
C PHE A 48 3.02 10.66 25.12
N VAL A 49 4.12 10.04 25.58
CA VAL A 49 4.79 10.45 26.82
C VAL A 49 5.24 11.91 26.72
N TYR A 50 5.93 12.27 25.62
CA TYR A 50 6.36 13.64 25.38
C TYR A 50 5.20 14.65 25.35
N VAL A 51 4.10 14.29 24.69
CA VAL A 51 2.89 15.15 24.63
C VAL A 51 2.21 15.26 26.00
N GLN A 52 2.19 14.18 26.79
CA GLN A 52 1.58 14.16 28.13
C GLN A 52 2.36 15.01 29.15
N GLU A 53 3.67 15.18 28.95
CA GLU A 53 4.54 16.03 29.79
C GLU A 53 4.25 17.54 29.64
N ILE A 54 3.56 17.94 28.57
CA ILE A 54 3.15 19.34 28.36
C ILE A 54 2.04 19.70 29.36
N GLN A 55 2.38 20.51 30.36
CA GLN A 55 1.49 20.95 31.43
C GLN A 55 0.22 21.64 30.89
N LEU A 56 -0.92 21.43 31.56
CA LEU A 56 -2.28 21.87 31.22
C LEU A 56 -2.92 21.32 29.93
N ILE A 57 -2.15 21.06 28.87
CA ILE A 57 -2.69 20.80 27.51
C ILE A 57 -2.57 19.33 27.09
N GLY A 58 -1.59 18.59 27.62
CA GLY A 58 -1.24 17.25 27.14
C GLY A 58 -2.40 16.26 27.10
N SER A 59 -3.35 16.34 28.06
CA SER A 59 -4.49 15.43 28.10
C SER A 59 -5.51 15.68 26.99
N LEU A 60 -5.81 16.95 26.69
CA LEU A 60 -6.70 17.38 25.62
C LEU A 60 -6.07 17.10 24.25
N LEU A 61 -4.77 17.33 24.12
CA LEU A 61 -4.03 17.08 22.89
C LEU A 61 -4.05 15.60 22.50
N LEU A 62 -3.86 14.70 23.47
CA LEU A 62 -3.94 13.24 23.25
C LEU A 62 -5.34 12.80 22.79
N LEU A 63 -6.40 13.37 23.36
CA LEU A 63 -7.77 13.09 22.92
C LEU A 63 -7.99 13.60 21.50
N LYS A 64 -7.47 14.79 21.17
CA LYS A 64 -7.50 15.34 19.81
C LYS A 64 -6.77 14.42 18.82
N PHE A 65 -5.60 13.90 19.17
CA PHE A 65 -4.87 12.92 18.35
C PHE A 65 -5.67 11.64 18.11
N LEU A 66 -6.34 11.12 19.13
CA LEU A 66 -7.20 9.96 19.00
C LEU A 66 -8.39 10.24 18.06
N GLY A 67 -8.99 11.43 18.17
CA GLY A 67 -10.04 11.89 17.26
C GLY A 67 -9.58 12.04 15.80
N ILE A 68 -8.39 12.62 15.60
CA ILE A 68 -7.76 12.74 14.28
C ILE A 68 -7.45 11.36 13.69
N ALA A 69 -6.90 10.44 14.50
CA ALA A 69 -6.58 9.09 14.08
C ALA A 69 -7.84 8.31 13.64
N PHE A 70 -8.94 8.40 14.41
CA PHE A 70 -10.17 7.74 13.99
C PHE A 70 -10.83 8.42 12.79
N PHE A 71 -10.78 9.75 12.68
CA PHE A 71 -11.30 10.45 11.51
C PHE A 71 -10.53 10.10 10.24
N SER A 72 -9.19 10.09 10.29
CA SER A 72 -8.36 9.68 9.16
C SER A 72 -8.59 8.22 8.79
N SER A 73 -8.71 7.33 9.79
CA SER A 73 -9.05 5.91 9.56
C SER A 73 -10.42 5.74 8.90
N PHE A 74 -11.42 6.53 9.29
CA PHE A 74 -12.76 6.51 8.71
C PHE A 74 -12.73 6.88 7.23
N MET A 75 -12.01 7.95 6.88
CA MET A 75 -11.91 8.39 5.49
C MET A 75 -11.09 7.41 4.64
N MET A 76 -10.02 6.86 5.21
CA MET A 76 -9.16 5.90 4.51
C MET A 76 -9.87 4.58 4.25
N VAL A 77 -10.66 4.06 5.19
CA VAL A 77 -11.51 2.87 4.96
C VAL A 77 -12.57 3.16 3.92
N ALA A 78 -13.24 4.32 3.95
CA ALA A 78 -14.25 4.67 2.96
C ALA A 78 -13.66 4.71 1.54
N LEU A 79 -12.49 5.34 1.38
CA LEU A 79 -11.75 5.37 0.12
C LEU A 79 -11.30 3.98 -0.33
N SER A 80 -10.72 3.20 0.57
CA SER A 80 -10.30 1.82 0.32
C SER A 80 -11.48 0.93 -0.09
N ALA A 81 -12.66 1.16 0.50
CA ALA A 81 -13.89 0.44 0.19
C ALA A 81 -14.41 0.77 -1.22
N VAL A 82 -14.28 2.02 -1.70
CA VAL A 82 -14.61 2.39 -3.10
C VAL A 82 -13.79 1.56 -4.08
N ILE A 83 -12.49 1.40 -3.82
CA ILE A 83 -11.60 0.62 -4.70
C ILE A 83 -11.90 -0.87 -4.56
N SER A 84 -11.99 -1.36 -3.33
CA SER A 84 -12.18 -2.78 -3.03
C SER A 84 -13.54 -3.31 -3.49
N SER A 85 -14.58 -2.46 -3.54
CA SER A 85 -15.89 -2.86 -4.07
C SER A 85 -15.83 -3.23 -5.56
N PHE A 86 -14.95 -2.62 -6.36
CA PHE A 86 -14.80 -3.01 -7.76
C PHE A 86 -14.32 -4.47 -7.89
N SER A 87 -13.27 -4.84 -7.16
CA SER A 87 -12.74 -6.22 -7.21
C SER A 87 -13.66 -7.25 -6.56
N THR A 88 -14.39 -6.88 -5.50
CA THR A 88 -15.19 -7.84 -4.72
C THR A 88 -16.66 -7.92 -5.14
N ILE A 89 -17.34 -6.79 -5.34
CA ILE A 89 -18.79 -6.72 -5.60
C ILE A 89 -19.09 -6.87 -7.10
N TYR A 90 -18.25 -6.32 -7.97
CA TYR A 90 -18.53 -6.21 -9.40
C TYR A 90 -17.70 -7.16 -10.28
N PHE A 91 -16.41 -7.38 -9.96
CA PHE A 91 -15.48 -8.16 -10.80
C PHE A 91 -14.95 -9.44 -10.14
N SER A 92 -15.61 -9.97 -9.11
CA SER A 92 -15.15 -11.23 -8.50
C SER A 92 -15.36 -12.42 -9.44
N SER A 93 -14.38 -13.32 -9.53
CA SER A 93 -14.42 -14.56 -10.33
C SER A 93 -15.69 -15.40 -10.08
N ASP A 94 -16.10 -15.47 -8.82
CA ASP A 94 -17.18 -16.35 -8.37
C ASP A 94 -18.57 -15.80 -8.71
N LEU A 95 -18.65 -14.55 -9.17
CA LEU A 95 -19.92 -13.87 -9.42
C LEU A 95 -20.73 -14.57 -10.52
N ASN A 96 -20.07 -15.05 -11.56
CA ASN A 96 -20.71 -15.77 -12.66
C ASN A 96 -21.39 -17.07 -12.16
N LEU A 97 -20.77 -17.75 -11.19
CA LEU A 97 -21.34 -18.96 -10.58
C LEU A 97 -22.44 -18.64 -9.57
N ILE A 98 -22.27 -17.57 -8.77
CA ILE A 98 -23.27 -17.20 -7.76
C ILE A 98 -24.56 -16.66 -8.42
N LEU A 99 -24.44 -15.99 -9.57
CA LEU A 99 -25.59 -15.46 -10.31
C LEU A 99 -26.45 -16.54 -10.99
N THR A 100 -25.90 -17.74 -11.26
CA THR A 100 -26.68 -18.87 -11.81
C THR A 100 -27.39 -19.67 -10.72
N MET A 101 -27.06 -19.45 -9.44
CA MET A 101 -27.77 -20.06 -8.31
C MET A 101 -29.09 -19.33 -8.02
N PRO A 102 -30.14 -20.04 -7.53
CA PRO A 102 -31.43 -19.44 -7.18
C PRO A 102 -31.37 -18.65 -5.86
N VAL A 103 -30.46 -17.67 -5.77
CA VAL A 103 -30.23 -16.82 -4.60
C VAL A 103 -30.62 -15.39 -4.93
N ARG A 104 -31.40 -14.74 -4.06
CA ARG A 104 -31.78 -13.33 -4.24
C ARG A 104 -30.54 -12.42 -4.28
N ALA A 105 -30.53 -11.47 -5.21
CA ALA A 105 -29.39 -10.58 -5.47
C ALA A 105 -28.92 -9.80 -4.23
N TRP A 106 -29.83 -9.35 -3.36
CA TRP A 106 -29.47 -8.63 -2.13
C TRP A 106 -28.65 -9.49 -1.15
N LYS A 107 -28.87 -10.81 -1.10
CA LYS A 107 -28.09 -11.73 -0.25
C LYS A 107 -26.65 -11.85 -0.75
N VAL A 108 -26.49 -11.92 -2.07
CA VAL A 108 -25.16 -11.94 -2.72
C VAL A 108 -24.45 -10.62 -2.44
N PHE A 109 -25.15 -9.50 -2.64
CA PHE A 109 -24.63 -8.16 -2.37
C PHE A 109 -24.19 -7.99 -0.92
N LEU A 110 -24.98 -8.44 0.07
CA LEU A 110 -24.59 -8.34 1.49
C LEU A 110 -23.35 -9.17 1.82
N VAL A 111 -23.25 -10.40 1.32
CA VAL A 111 -22.06 -11.24 1.53
C VAL A 111 -20.83 -10.56 0.94
N LYS A 112 -20.95 -9.99 -0.27
CA LYS A 112 -19.87 -9.22 -0.90
C LYS A 112 -19.57 -7.93 -0.15
N THR A 113 -20.57 -7.26 0.40
CA THR A 113 -20.40 -6.08 1.25
C THR A 113 -19.55 -6.41 2.49
N PHE A 114 -19.84 -7.51 3.20
CA PHE A 114 -19.01 -7.93 4.34
C PHE A 114 -17.58 -8.30 3.92
N GLU A 115 -17.42 -8.92 2.75
CA GLU A 115 -16.09 -9.18 2.17
C GLU A 115 -15.34 -7.87 1.88
N THR A 116 -15.99 -6.86 1.29
CA THR A 116 -15.43 -5.53 1.06
C THR A 116 -15.10 -4.80 2.36
N VAL A 117 -15.97 -4.90 3.38
CA VAL A 117 -15.73 -4.31 4.71
C VAL A 117 -14.50 -4.93 5.33
N PHE A 118 -14.38 -6.27 5.29
CA PHE A 118 -13.21 -6.96 5.83
C PHE A 118 -11.95 -6.56 5.07
N GLN A 119 -11.96 -6.61 3.73
CA GLN A 119 -10.80 -6.28 2.90
C GLN A 119 -10.34 -4.82 3.05
N SER A 120 -11.26 -3.89 3.24
CA SER A 120 -10.93 -2.46 3.37
C SER A 120 -10.47 -2.07 4.78
N SER A 121 -10.88 -2.79 5.83
CA SER A 121 -10.63 -2.41 7.23
C SER A 121 -9.54 -3.21 7.96
N TRP A 122 -9.28 -4.48 7.60
CA TRP A 122 -8.39 -5.35 8.38
C TRP A 122 -7.01 -4.74 8.67
N MET A 123 -6.40 -4.10 7.68
CA MET A 123 -5.07 -3.51 7.80
C MET A 123 -5.06 -2.27 8.71
N ILE A 124 -6.16 -1.51 8.70
CA ILE A 124 -6.30 -0.31 9.52
C ILE A 124 -6.55 -0.70 10.97
N VAL A 125 -7.33 -1.75 11.23
CA VAL A 125 -7.49 -2.33 12.58
C VAL A 125 -6.12 -2.72 13.14
N VAL A 126 -5.34 -3.49 12.37
CA VAL A 126 -4.01 -3.96 12.79
C VAL A 126 -3.07 -2.79 13.08
N THR A 127 -3.10 -1.73 12.25
CA THR A 127 -2.27 -0.53 12.45
C THR A 127 -2.73 0.33 13.65
N LEU A 128 -4.01 0.33 14.00
CA LEU A 128 -4.53 1.07 15.15
C LEU A 128 -4.20 0.40 16.49
N ILE A 129 -3.96 -0.91 16.53
CA ILE A 129 -3.60 -1.63 17.77
C ILE A 129 -2.38 -1.02 18.48
N PRO A 130 -1.20 -0.84 17.85
CA PRO A 130 -0.04 -0.26 18.52
C PRO A 130 -0.28 1.19 18.96
N PHE A 131 -1.02 1.98 18.16
CA PHE A 131 -1.42 3.34 18.52
C PHE A 131 -2.29 3.36 19.79
N LEU A 132 -3.31 2.50 19.85
CA LEU A 132 -4.22 2.41 21.00
C LEU A 132 -3.55 1.81 22.22
N ALA A 133 -2.64 0.85 22.04
CA ALA A 133 -1.85 0.29 23.13
C ALA A 133 -0.97 1.36 23.79
N ALA A 134 -0.29 2.18 22.98
CA ALA A 134 0.49 3.32 23.47
C ALA A 134 -0.39 4.33 24.23
N PHE A 135 -1.56 4.67 23.68
CA PHE A 135 -2.50 5.59 24.30
C PHE A 135 -3.03 5.05 25.64
N ALA A 136 -3.43 3.78 25.68
CA ALA A 136 -3.93 3.12 26.88
C ALA A 136 -2.90 3.09 28.01
N GLN A 137 -1.62 2.82 27.68
CA GLN A 137 -0.55 2.80 28.66
C GLN A 137 -0.25 4.20 29.23
N VAL A 138 -0.24 5.24 28.39
CA VAL A 138 -0.01 6.63 28.86
C VAL A 138 -1.18 7.14 29.72
N LYS A 139 -2.41 6.72 29.41
CA LYS A 139 -3.61 7.07 30.20
C LYS A 139 -3.90 6.11 31.36
N ASN A 140 -3.06 5.10 31.60
CA ASN A 140 -3.25 4.06 32.60
C ASN A 140 -4.66 3.42 32.56
N THR A 141 -5.15 3.09 31.36
CA THR A 141 -6.46 2.45 31.21
C THR A 141 -6.39 0.94 31.33
N GLY A 142 -7.44 0.32 31.88
CA GLY A 142 -7.54 -1.13 32.02
C GLY A 142 -7.98 -1.85 30.74
N LEU A 143 -8.08 -3.18 30.84
CA LEU A 143 -8.42 -4.07 29.72
C LEU A 143 -9.82 -3.81 29.11
N SER A 144 -10.72 -3.16 29.87
CA SER A 144 -12.04 -2.72 29.41
C SER A 144 -11.98 -1.79 28.20
N PHE A 145 -10.93 -0.97 28.09
CA PHE A 145 -10.72 -0.06 26.95
C PHE A 145 -10.63 -0.81 25.62
N PHE A 146 -9.85 -1.90 25.57
CA PHE A 146 -9.67 -2.69 24.37
C PHE A 146 -10.92 -3.50 23.99
N ILE A 147 -11.66 -3.99 24.98
CA ILE A 147 -12.93 -4.72 24.74
C ILE A 147 -13.94 -3.77 24.09
N ILE A 148 -14.12 -2.57 24.65
CA ILE A 148 -15.08 -1.59 24.14
C ILE A 148 -14.66 -1.12 22.75
N PHE A 149 -13.37 -0.85 22.53
CA PHE A 149 -12.86 -0.57 21.19
C PHE A 149 -13.18 -1.71 20.21
N GLY A 150 -12.90 -2.96 20.58
CA GLY A 150 -13.19 -4.13 19.73
C GLY A 150 -14.66 -4.20 19.32
N VAL A 151 -15.58 -4.04 20.28
CA VAL A 151 -17.03 -4.06 20.04
C VAL A 151 -17.49 -2.90 19.16
N LEU A 152 -17.01 -1.68 19.41
CA LEU A 152 -17.41 -0.49 18.66
C LEU A 152 -16.74 -0.38 17.28
N SER A 153 -15.57 -1.00 17.10
CA SER A 153 -14.83 -0.98 15.84
C SER A 153 -15.60 -1.66 14.71
N ILE A 154 -16.31 -2.75 15.00
CA ILE A 154 -17.09 -3.51 14.01
C ILE A 154 -18.15 -2.63 13.32
N PRO A 155 -19.12 -2.03 14.04
CA PRO A 155 -20.10 -1.15 13.42
C PRO A 155 -19.47 0.12 12.85
N PHE A 156 -18.40 0.65 13.45
CA PHE A 156 -17.67 1.81 12.92
C PHE A 156 -17.11 1.56 11.51
N PHE A 157 -16.44 0.43 11.29
CA PHE A 157 -15.90 0.08 9.96
C PHE A 157 -16.99 -0.31 8.96
N ILE A 158 -18.09 -0.92 9.42
CA ILE A 158 -19.26 -1.16 8.57
C ILE A 158 -19.81 0.16 8.04
N ILE A 159 -19.98 1.18 8.87
CA ILE A 159 -20.48 2.50 8.45
C ILE A 159 -19.54 3.11 7.41
N SER A 160 -18.23 3.15 7.71
CA SER A 160 -17.24 3.72 6.81
C SER A 160 -17.21 3.03 5.45
N ALA A 161 -17.10 1.70 5.43
CA ALA A 161 -17.05 0.94 4.19
C ALA A 161 -18.36 1.03 3.41
N SER A 162 -19.50 1.11 4.10
CA SER A 162 -20.81 1.31 3.45
C SER A 162 -20.91 2.62 2.69
N VAL A 163 -20.35 3.71 3.23
CA VAL A 163 -20.27 5.00 2.51
C VAL A 163 -19.48 4.83 1.21
N GLY A 164 -18.33 4.14 1.26
CA GLY A 164 -17.54 3.83 0.08
C GLY A 164 -18.29 2.97 -0.95
N ILE A 165 -19.04 1.97 -0.49
CA ILE A 165 -19.83 1.10 -1.36
C ILE A 165 -20.97 1.87 -2.04
N ILE A 166 -21.65 2.79 -1.34
CA ILE A 166 -22.68 3.66 -1.94
C ILE A 166 -22.08 4.48 -3.08
N ILE A 167 -20.91 5.08 -2.84
CA ILE A 167 -20.19 5.86 -3.86
C ILE A 167 -19.82 4.98 -5.05
N SER A 168 -19.30 3.77 -4.80
CA SER A 168 -18.96 2.82 -5.87
C SER A 168 -20.19 2.43 -6.71
N MET A 169 -21.36 2.30 -6.07
CA MET A 169 -22.60 1.96 -6.74
C MET A 169 -23.11 3.11 -7.60
N ILE A 170 -22.96 4.35 -7.15
CA ILE A 170 -23.26 5.54 -7.96
C ILE A 170 -22.34 5.58 -9.19
N ILE A 171 -21.03 5.35 -9.00
CA ILE A 171 -20.06 5.31 -10.11
C ILE A 171 -20.44 4.24 -11.13
N MET A 172 -20.73 3.02 -10.67
CA MET A 172 -21.08 1.92 -11.58
C MET A 172 -22.44 2.11 -12.26
N LYS A 173 -23.37 2.82 -11.63
CA LYS A 173 -24.63 3.23 -12.26
C LYS A 173 -24.41 4.27 -13.36
N MET A 174 -23.53 5.24 -13.14
CA MET A 174 -23.21 6.29 -14.13
C MET A 174 -22.34 5.76 -15.28
N PHE A 175 -21.47 4.78 -15.02
CA PHE A 175 -20.54 4.21 -15.99
C PHE A 175 -20.65 2.67 -16.08
N PRO A 176 -21.78 2.09 -16.56
CA PRO A 176 -22.00 0.64 -16.56
C PRO A 176 -21.08 -0.12 -17.52
N THR A 177 -20.70 0.51 -18.62
CA THR A 177 -19.96 -0.11 -19.72
C THR A 177 -18.95 0.84 -20.32
N SER A 178 -17.69 0.45 -20.19
CA SER A 178 -16.59 0.84 -21.09
C SER A 178 -16.30 2.34 -21.22
N LYS A 179 -15.81 2.96 -20.15
CA LYS A 179 -14.57 3.76 -20.18
C LYS A 179 -13.96 3.71 -18.79
N SER A 180 -13.18 2.66 -18.55
CA SER A 180 -12.30 2.57 -17.39
C SER A 180 -11.49 3.87 -17.18
N ARG A 181 -11.20 4.63 -18.24
CA ARG A 181 -10.58 5.96 -18.18
C ARG A 181 -11.43 6.98 -17.40
N ASP A 182 -12.73 6.99 -17.62
CA ASP A 182 -13.66 7.93 -16.96
C ASP A 182 -13.84 7.55 -15.48
N ILE A 183 -13.86 6.24 -15.18
CA ILE A 183 -13.88 5.74 -13.80
C ILE A 183 -12.61 6.15 -13.05
N ILE A 184 -11.43 6.03 -13.67
CA ILE A 184 -10.16 6.43 -13.05
C ILE A 184 -10.09 7.93 -12.87
N LEU A 185 -10.52 8.72 -13.86
CA LEU A 185 -10.53 10.17 -13.74
C LEU A 185 -11.46 10.61 -12.61
N PHE A 186 -12.63 9.98 -12.48
CA PHE A 186 -13.54 10.22 -11.36
C PHE A 186 -12.92 9.83 -10.02
N ILE A 187 -12.29 8.66 -9.92
CA ILE A 187 -11.55 8.23 -8.73
C ILE A 187 -10.44 9.24 -8.41
N ALA A 188 -9.63 9.66 -9.38
CA ALA A 188 -8.55 10.62 -9.18
C ALA A 188 -9.07 11.98 -8.69
N ILE A 189 -10.15 12.50 -9.28
CA ILE A 189 -10.80 13.74 -8.81
C ILE A 189 -11.38 13.55 -7.41
N PHE A 190 -12.03 12.42 -7.13
CA PHE A 190 -12.63 12.13 -5.84
C PHE A 190 -11.57 11.99 -4.73
N PHE A 191 -10.49 11.25 -4.98
CA PHE A 191 -9.37 11.12 -4.05
C PHE A 191 -8.63 12.45 -3.88
N GLY A 192 -8.44 13.22 -4.96
CA GLY A 192 -7.82 14.54 -4.90
C GLY A 192 -8.64 15.54 -4.10
N SER A 193 -9.95 15.61 -4.34
CA SER A 193 -10.86 16.50 -3.60
C SER A 193 -11.01 16.08 -2.15
N LEU A 194 -11.15 14.79 -1.86
CA LEU A 194 -11.24 14.29 -0.48
C LEU A 194 -9.91 14.48 0.26
N GLY A 195 -8.78 14.26 -0.40
CA GLY A 195 -7.44 14.53 0.14
C GLY A 195 -7.25 16.00 0.48
N TYR A 196 -7.70 16.91 -0.38
CA TYR A 196 -7.74 18.35 -0.09
C TYR A 196 -8.63 18.67 1.11
N VAL A 197 -9.84 18.09 1.16
CA VAL A 197 -10.74 18.24 2.31
C VAL A 197 -10.07 17.76 3.58
N LEU A 198 -9.44 16.58 3.59
CA LEU A 198 -8.69 16.05 4.72
C LEU A 198 -7.59 17.00 5.17
N PHE A 199 -6.75 17.48 4.23
CA PHE A 199 -5.65 18.39 4.54
C PHE A 199 -6.17 19.71 5.13
N ARG A 200 -7.28 20.24 4.59
CA ARG A 200 -7.91 21.46 5.10
C ARG A 200 -8.59 21.25 6.45
N PHE A 201 -9.26 20.11 6.66
CA PHE A 201 -9.95 19.78 7.91
C PHE A 201 -8.98 19.53 9.06
N LEU A 202 -7.80 18.99 8.76
CA LEU A 202 -6.76 18.73 9.75
C LEU A 202 -6.06 20.01 10.21
N GLU A 203 -6.24 21.14 9.51
CA GLU A 203 -5.60 22.45 9.77
C GLU A 203 -4.18 22.32 10.38
N PRO A 204 -3.25 21.56 9.75
CA PRO A 204 -1.96 21.24 10.36
C PRO A 204 -1.13 22.51 10.66
N GLU A 205 -1.41 23.59 9.93
CA GLU A 205 -0.83 24.93 10.12
C GLU A 205 -1.14 25.50 11.51
N LYS A 206 -2.33 25.28 12.07
CA LYS A 206 -2.67 25.77 13.42
C LYS A 206 -2.08 24.91 14.54
N LEU A 207 -1.80 23.63 14.26
CA LEU A 207 -1.13 22.74 15.21
C LEU A 207 0.38 23.03 15.33
N ALA A 208 0.98 23.62 14.30
CA ALA A 208 2.41 23.89 14.22
C ALA A 208 2.82 25.35 14.52
N ASN A 209 1.88 26.29 14.54
CA ASN A 209 2.19 27.72 14.73
C ASN A 209 2.31 28.11 16.22
N PRO A 210 3.49 28.61 16.67
CA PRO A 210 3.71 29.09 18.03
C PRO A 210 2.89 30.34 18.39
N ASP A 211 2.41 31.09 17.39
CA ASP A 211 1.68 32.35 17.62
C ASP A 211 0.23 32.14 18.09
N ALA A 212 -0.33 30.93 17.94
CA ALA A 212 -1.63 30.57 18.51
C ALA A 212 -1.60 30.38 20.05
N PHE A 213 -0.40 30.32 20.65
CA PHE A 213 -0.23 30.21 22.09
C PHE A 213 -0.50 31.54 22.84
N TYR A 214 -0.50 32.69 22.15
CA TYR A 214 -0.73 33.99 22.79
C TYR A 214 -2.18 34.20 23.28
N ASP A 215 -3.14 33.43 22.75
CA ASP A 215 -4.51 33.39 23.24
C ASP A 215 -4.82 32.00 23.81
N ALA A 216 -4.26 31.70 24.98
CA ALA A 216 -4.34 30.40 25.63
C ALA A 216 -5.79 29.88 25.78
N MET A 217 -6.76 30.79 25.96
CA MET A 217 -8.19 30.46 26.00
C MET A 217 -8.73 30.04 24.63
N GLY A 218 -8.36 30.74 23.56
CA GLY A 218 -8.71 30.37 22.18
C GLY A 218 -8.14 29.03 21.74
N TYR A 219 -6.90 28.72 22.14
CA TYR A 219 -6.28 27.43 21.86
C TYR A 219 -6.91 26.28 22.66
N ILE A 220 -7.20 26.48 23.95
CA ILE A 220 -7.93 25.48 24.75
C ILE A 220 -9.34 25.25 24.19
N ALA A 221 -10.04 26.29 23.74
CA ALA A 221 -11.34 26.16 23.07
C ALA A 221 -11.24 25.37 21.75
N TYR A 222 -10.20 25.57 20.95
CA TYR A 222 -9.94 24.79 19.74
C TYR A 222 -9.61 23.32 20.01
N LEU A 223 -8.84 23.04 21.06
CA LEU A 223 -8.53 21.67 21.47
C LEU A 223 -9.76 20.94 22.00
N ASN A 224 -10.64 21.63 22.71
CA ASN A 224 -11.94 21.09 23.14
C ASN A 224 -12.95 20.96 21.99
N ALA A 225 -12.79 21.71 20.90
CA ALA A 225 -13.73 21.65 19.79
C ALA A 225 -13.74 20.25 19.16
N PRO A 226 -14.93 19.63 18.98
CA PRO A 226 -15.04 18.32 18.37
C PRO A 226 -14.51 18.35 16.94
N VAL A 227 -13.66 17.38 16.58
CA VAL A 227 -13.08 17.30 15.22
C VAL A 227 -14.19 17.21 14.17
N ALA A 228 -15.25 16.45 14.48
CA ALA A 228 -16.44 16.36 13.65
C ALA A 228 -17.63 15.78 14.45
N GLN A 229 -18.44 16.64 15.07
CA GLN A 229 -19.51 16.26 16.02
C GLN A 229 -20.52 15.23 15.47
N TYR A 230 -20.80 15.28 14.17
CA TYR A 230 -21.78 14.41 13.50
C TYR A 230 -21.18 13.14 12.90
N PHE A 231 -19.85 12.96 12.97
CA PHE A 231 -19.21 11.80 12.37
C PHE A 231 -19.07 10.65 13.38
N PRO A 232 -19.20 9.38 12.92
CA PRO A 232 -18.98 8.20 13.76
C PRO A 232 -17.59 8.15 14.40
N SER A 233 -16.57 8.77 13.79
CA SER A 233 -15.22 8.86 14.34
C SER A 233 -15.18 9.61 15.67
N TRP A 234 -15.96 10.68 15.80
CA TRP A 234 -16.04 11.43 17.05
C TRP A 234 -16.83 10.66 18.12
N TRP A 235 -17.93 9.99 17.74
CA TRP A 235 -18.68 9.16 18.69
C TRP A 235 -17.83 8.00 19.24
N LEU A 236 -16.95 7.41 18.43
CA LEU A 236 -15.98 6.40 18.87
C LEU A 236 -14.95 7.00 19.84
N THR A 237 -14.38 8.16 19.49
CA THR A 237 -13.42 8.91 20.33
C THR A 237 -14.02 9.22 21.70
N GLU A 238 -15.22 9.78 21.71
CA GLU A 238 -15.94 10.18 22.92
C GLU A 238 -16.35 8.96 23.75
N SER A 239 -16.71 7.84 23.11
CA SER A 239 -16.98 6.58 23.82
C SER A 239 -15.75 6.04 24.54
N LEU A 240 -14.56 6.16 23.92
CA LEU A 240 -13.31 5.75 24.56
C LEU A 240 -12.87 6.74 25.65
N ASN A 241 -13.09 8.04 25.46
CA ASN A 241 -12.84 9.04 26.49
C ASN A 241 -13.77 8.86 27.70
N ALA A 242 -15.02 8.48 27.48
CA ALA A 242 -15.99 8.22 28.54
C ALA A 242 -15.54 7.10 29.51
N ILE A 243 -14.69 6.18 29.06
CA ILE A 243 -14.06 5.16 29.92
C ILE A 243 -13.05 5.79 30.88
N ILE A 244 -12.29 6.78 30.39
CA ILE A 244 -11.27 7.49 31.17
C ILE A 244 -11.95 8.40 32.20
N THR A 245 -13.01 9.09 31.80
CA THR A 245 -13.79 9.96 32.70
C THR A 245 -14.84 9.22 33.53
N ALA A 246 -14.95 7.89 33.37
CA ALA A 246 -15.94 7.03 34.00
C ALA A 246 -17.41 7.44 33.79
N ASP A 247 -17.73 8.12 32.67
CA ASP A 247 -19.10 8.52 32.33
C ASP A 247 -19.85 7.41 31.57
N ARG A 248 -20.65 6.65 32.29
CA ARG A 248 -21.43 5.53 31.74
C ARG A 248 -22.58 5.98 30.83
N GLN A 249 -23.17 7.16 31.07
CA GLN A 249 -24.30 7.64 30.28
C GLN A 249 -23.84 8.06 28.88
N LEU A 250 -22.71 8.78 28.82
CA LEU A 250 -22.11 9.21 27.56
C LEU A 250 -21.70 8.01 26.69
N LEU A 251 -21.08 7.01 27.31
CA LEU A 251 -20.68 5.76 26.65
C LEU A 251 -21.88 5.03 26.04
N LEU A 252 -22.97 4.89 26.80
CA LEU A 252 -24.16 4.17 26.33
C LEU A 252 -24.86 4.92 25.18
N LYS A 253 -24.97 6.25 25.30
CA LYS A 253 -25.55 7.10 24.25
C LYS A 253 -24.80 6.99 22.93
N ASN A 254 -23.47 7.05 22.97
CA ASN A 254 -22.64 6.99 21.75
C ASN A 254 -22.55 5.59 21.16
N THR A 255 -22.52 4.56 22.02
CA THR A 255 -22.63 3.16 21.58
C THR A 255 -23.93 2.94 20.80
N LEU A 256 -25.07 3.38 21.34
CA LEU A 256 -26.36 3.27 20.66
C LEU A 256 -26.38 4.00 19.31
N LYS A 257 -25.84 5.23 19.24
CA LYS A 257 -25.74 5.97 17.97
C LYS A 257 -24.96 5.19 16.91
N ILE A 258 -23.81 4.60 17.26
CA ILE A 258 -22.97 3.85 16.32
C ILE A 258 -23.69 2.59 15.83
N PHE A 259 -24.31 1.81 16.73
CA PHE A 259 -25.03 0.60 16.33
C PHE A 259 -26.28 0.89 15.49
N LEU A 260 -27.06 1.90 15.86
CA LEU A 260 -28.27 2.30 15.11
C LEU A 260 -27.92 2.82 13.72
N THR A 261 -26.86 3.63 13.59
CA THR A 261 -26.41 4.13 12.29
C THR A 261 -25.84 3.02 11.40
N ALA A 262 -25.07 2.07 11.96
CA ALA A 262 -24.61 0.90 11.23
C ALA A 262 -25.76 0.03 10.71
N GLY A 263 -26.75 -0.25 11.57
CA GLY A 263 -27.94 -1.00 11.19
C GLY A 263 -28.76 -0.28 10.12
N GLY A 264 -28.99 1.02 10.28
CA GLY A 264 -29.73 1.85 9.32
C GLY A 264 -29.07 1.95 7.94
N ILE A 265 -27.74 2.08 7.90
CA ILE A 265 -27.03 2.14 6.61
C ILE A 265 -27.05 0.79 5.90
N LEU A 266 -26.90 -0.33 6.63
CA LEU A 266 -26.97 -1.67 6.03
C LEU A 266 -28.36 -1.98 5.45
N THR A 267 -29.44 -1.57 6.11
CA THR A 267 -30.81 -1.76 5.59
C THR A 267 -31.05 -0.90 4.35
N VAL A 268 -30.59 0.36 4.35
CA VAL A 268 -30.64 1.24 3.18
C VAL A 268 -29.85 0.62 2.02
N LEU A 269 -28.64 0.11 2.28
CA LEU A 269 -27.83 -0.58 1.27
C LEU A 269 -28.53 -1.82 0.70
N ALA A 270 -29.14 -2.65 1.54
CA ALA A 270 -29.87 -3.83 1.09
C ALA A 270 -31.06 -3.45 0.19
N PHE A 271 -31.79 -2.39 0.54
CA PHE A 271 -32.93 -1.90 -0.24
C PHE A 271 -32.50 -1.31 -1.60
N ILE A 272 -31.43 -0.51 -1.61
CA ILE A 272 -30.87 0.04 -2.85
C ILE A 272 -30.33 -1.10 -3.73
N ALA A 273 -29.64 -2.07 -3.13
CA ALA A 273 -29.07 -3.20 -3.85
C ALA A 273 -30.14 -4.05 -4.55
N GLU A 274 -31.29 -4.27 -3.92
CA GLU A 274 -32.38 -5.03 -4.54
C GLU A 274 -32.83 -4.41 -5.87
N LYS A 275 -32.87 -3.07 -5.97
CA LYS A 275 -33.31 -2.36 -7.19
C LYS A 275 -32.19 -2.12 -8.19
N VAL A 276 -30.97 -1.83 -7.72
CA VAL A 276 -29.91 -1.24 -8.55
C VAL A 276 -28.81 -2.24 -8.90
N TYR A 277 -28.56 -3.25 -8.06
CA TYR A 277 -27.41 -4.14 -8.22
C TYR A 277 -27.51 -5.02 -9.46
N TYR A 278 -28.65 -5.67 -9.69
CA TYR A 278 -28.83 -6.58 -10.83
C TYR A 278 -28.77 -5.85 -12.18
N PRO A 279 -29.42 -4.69 -12.38
CA PRO A 279 -29.25 -3.89 -13.60
C PRO A 279 -27.78 -3.52 -13.88
N ILE A 280 -27.03 -3.10 -12.86
CA ILE A 280 -25.60 -2.77 -13.01
C ILE A 280 -24.82 -3.99 -13.51
N LEU A 281 -25.00 -5.16 -12.89
CA LEU A 281 -24.30 -6.39 -13.28
C LEU A 281 -24.63 -6.83 -14.71
N THR A 282 -25.90 -6.80 -15.09
CA THR A 282 -26.31 -7.09 -16.47
C THR A 282 -25.68 -6.10 -17.46
N GLY A 283 -25.59 -4.81 -17.10
CA GLY A 283 -24.91 -3.80 -17.92
C GLY A 283 -23.44 -4.14 -18.14
N ILE A 284 -22.70 -4.46 -17.08
CA ILE A 284 -21.27 -4.80 -17.15
C ILE A 284 -21.04 -6.04 -18.04
N GLN A 285 -21.84 -7.09 -17.86
CA GLN A 285 -21.66 -8.38 -18.56
C GLN A 285 -22.17 -8.34 -20.01
N LEU A 286 -23.26 -7.62 -20.29
CA LEU A 286 -23.78 -7.44 -21.64
C LEU A 286 -22.92 -6.47 -22.48
N GLY A 287 -21.92 -5.84 -21.84
CA GLY A 287 -20.80 -5.09 -22.42
C GLY A 287 -21.03 -4.71 -23.87
N SER A 288 -21.62 -3.53 -24.09
CA SER A 288 -22.09 -2.99 -25.39
C SER A 288 -21.86 -3.97 -26.55
N VAL A 289 -22.88 -4.70 -26.97
CA VAL A 289 -22.83 -5.54 -28.18
C VAL A 289 -22.44 -4.65 -29.35
N ARG A 290 -21.13 -4.50 -29.58
CA ARG A 290 -20.57 -3.79 -30.73
C ARG A 290 -20.77 -4.74 -31.90
N ARG A 291 -21.91 -4.57 -32.53
CA ARG A 291 -22.24 -5.12 -33.84
C ARG A 291 -21.34 -4.46 -34.88
N ASN A 292 -20.06 -4.82 -34.86
CA ASN A 292 -19.12 -4.45 -35.92
C ASN A 292 -18.14 -5.61 -36.14
N LYS A 293 -18.68 -6.70 -36.69
CA LYS A 293 -17.89 -7.67 -37.45
C LYS A 293 -17.48 -7.00 -38.78
N LYS A 294 -16.44 -6.17 -38.74
CA LYS A 294 -15.53 -6.10 -39.90
C LYS A 294 -14.43 -7.10 -39.61
N GLN A 295 -14.56 -8.29 -40.19
CA GLN A 295 -13.47 -9.24 -40.30
C GLN A 295 -12.39 -8.59 -41.19
N THR A 296 -11.49 -7.85 -40.57
CA THR A 296 -10.25 -7.46 -41.20
C THR A 296 -9.37 -8.70 -41.20
N GLY A 297 -9.01 -9.21 -42.39
CA GLY A 297 -8.08 -10.32 -42.54
C GLY A 297 -6.82 -10.08 -41.69
N LEU A 298 -6.44 -11.08 -40.91
CA LEU A 298 -5.24 -11.10 -40.08
C LEU A 298 -4.01 -11.06 -40.99
N LYS A 299 -3.58 -9.86 -41.39
CA LYS A 299 -2.23 -9.67 -41.90
C LYS A 299 -1.28 -9.83 -40.72
N LEU A 300 -0.71 -11.02 -40.58
CA LEU A 300 0.43 -11.31 -39.70
C LEU A 300 1.63 -10.48 -40.16
N LYS A 301 1.64 -9.19 -39.82
CA LYS A 301 2.88 -8.40 -39.80
C LYS A 301 3.84 -9.08 -38.83
N LYS A 302 5.15 -9.05 -39.11
CA LYS A 302 6.22 -9.48 -38.21
C LYS A 302 5.83 -9.16 -36.76
N LEU A 303 5.63 -10.21 -35.96
CA LEU A 303 5.14 -10.15 -34.58
C LEU A 303 6.15 -9.38 -33.71
N ASN A 304 6.03 -8.06 -33.68
CA ASN A 304 6.80 -7.22 -32.77
C ASN A 304 6.19 -7.36 -31.37
N PHE A 305 6.60 -8.41 -30.65
CA PHE A 305 6.21 -8.67 -29.25
C PHE A 305 6.44 -7.46 -28.34
N LEU A 306 7.45 -6.63 -28.60
CA LEU A 306 7.68 -5.37 -27.87
C LEU A 306 6.53 -4.37 -28.03
N ASN A 307 6.04 -4.18 -29.27
CA ASN A 307 4.92 -3.28 -29.52
C ASN A 307 3.61 -3.81 -28.95
N LYS A 308 3.49 -5.13 -28.76
CA LYS A 308 2.31 -5.73 -28.09
C LYS A 308 2.23 -5.20 -26.67
N ASP A 309 3.28 -5.35 -25.87
CA ASP A 309 3.25 -5.00 -24.45
C ASP A 309 3.07 -3.49 -24.24
N ILE A 310 3.74 -2.67 -25.06
CA ILE A 310 3.55 -1.21 -25.05
C ILE A 310 2.09 -0.85 -25.38
N ASN A 311 1.53 -1.41 -26.46
CA ASN A 311 0.16 -1.10 -26.83
C ASN A 311 -0.86 -1.63 -25.82
N ILE A 312 -0.62 -2.78 -25.19
CA ILE A 312 -1.45 -3.30 -24.10
C ILE A 312 -1.37 -2.36 -22.91
N PHE A 313 -0.18 -1.88 -22.55
CA PHE A 313 0.01 -0.92 -21.47
C PHE A 313 -0.79 0.38 -21.70
N PHE A 314 -0.69 0.96 -22.90
CA PHE A 314 -1.45 2.16 -23.24
C PHE A 314 -2.97 1.94 -23.30
N ARG A 315 -3.41 0.71 -23.60
CA ARG A 315 -4.84 0.35 -23.69
C ARG A 315 -5.43 -0.11 -22.35
N ASP A 316 -4.62 -0.69 -21.47
CA ASP A 316 -5.05 -1.22 -20.19
C ASP A 316 -5.16 -0.08 -19.18
N THR A 317 -6.40 0.18 -18.81
CA THR A 317 -6.69 1.32 -17.98
C THR A 317 -6.35 1.05 -16.51
N LYS A 318 -6.33 -0.22 -16.07
CA LYS A 318 -5.88 -0.57 -14.72
C LYS A 318 -4.43 -0.10 -14.49
N GLN A 319 -3.58 -0.21 -15.50
CA GLN A 319 -2.19 0.21 -15.45
C GLN A 319 -2.04 1.73 -15.34
N TRP A 320 -2.88 2.50 -16.03
CA TRP A 320 -2.90 3.97 -15.89
C TRP A 320 -3.27 4.46 -14.49
N SER A 321 -4.22 3.79 -13.83
CA SER A 321 -4.55 4.09 -12.42
C SER A 321 -3.32 3.89 -11.52
N GLN A 322 -2.57 2.82 -11.78
CA GLN A 322 -1.38 2.50 -11.00
C GLN A 322 -0.25 3.49 -11.30
N VAL A 323 0.00 3.84 -12.57
CA VAL A 323 1.00 4.87 -12.94
C VAL A 323 0.70 6.20 -12.25
N LEU A 324 -0.55 6.64 -12.23
CA LEU A 324 -0.95 7.87 -11.53
C LEU A 324 -0.60 7.78 -10.04
N LEU A 325 -0.92 6.66 -9.38
CA LEU A 325 -0.56 6.41 -7.99
C LEU A 325 0.96 6.47 -7.77
N VAL A 326 1.76 5.88 -8.66
CA VAL A 326 3.23 5.93 -8.60
C VAL A 326 3.74 7.35 -8.71
N VAL A 327 3.25 8.10 -9.69
CA VAL A 327 3.66 9.50 -9.89
C VAL A 327 3.32 10.31 -8.65
N SER A 328 2.13 10.13 -8.07
CA SER A 328 1.76 10.77 -6.81
C SER A 328 2.69 10.38 -5.65
N LEU A 329 3.02 9.09 -5.51
CA LEU A 329 3.93 8.61 -4.47
C LEU A 329 5.33 9.22 -4.60
N VAL A 330 5.88 9.26 -5.82
CA VAL A 330 7.19 9.87 -6.10
C VAL A 330 7.18 11.36 -5.80
N LEU A 331 6.13 12.08 -6.19
CA LEU A 331 6.00 13.52 -5.88
C LEU A 331 5.92 13.79 -4.39
N VAL A 332 5.11 13.02 -3.65
CA VAL A 332 5.00 13.13 -2.19
C VAL A 332 6.34 12.84 -1.53
N TYR A 333 7.06 11.83 -2.00
CA TYR A 333 8.39 11.51 -1.51
C TYR A 333 9.39 12.65 -1.73
N LEU A 334 9.50 13.16 -2.96
CA LEU A 334 10.41 14.26 -3.29
C LEU A 334 10.08 15.52 -2.47
N PHE A 335 8.79 15.81 -2.28
CA PHE A 335 8.36 16.92 -1.43
C PHE A 335 8.68 16.70 0.06
N SER A 336 8.51 15.48 0.56
CA SER A 336 8.88 15.11 1.93
C SER A 336 10.36 15.35 2.17
N ILE A 337 11.20 14.96 1.21
CA ILE A 337 12.65 15.13 1.29
C ILE A 337 13.07 16.60 1.28
N HIS A 338 12.43 17.42 0.44
CA HIS A 338 12.74 18.85 0.37
C HIS A 338 12.56 19.59 1.71
N LYS A 339 11.61 19.15 2.54
CA LYS A 339 11.34 19.76 3.85
C LYS A 339 12.31 19.31 4.96
N LEU A 340 13.05 18.22 4.77
CA LEU A 340 13.90 17.66 5.82
C LEU A 340 15.05 18.61 6.22
N PRO A 341 15.87 19.17 5.30
CA PRO A 341 16.99 20.04 5.68
C PRO A 341 16.57 21.32 6.38
N GLN A 342 15.42 21.89 5.99
CA GLN A 342 14.87 23.13 6.54
C GLN A 342 14.48 22.99 8.03
N SER A 343 14.14 21.77 8.46
CA SER A 343 13.75 21.47 9.84
C SER A 343 14.94 21.52 10.82
N PHE A 344 16.17 21.36 10.32
CA PHE A 344 17.39 21.30 11.14
C PHE A 344 18.27 22.56 11.03
N THR A 345 17.82 23.61 10.32
CA THR A 345 18.59 24.83 10.05
C THR A 345 18.83 25.69 11.31
N GLY A 346 18.36 25.27 12.49
CA GLY A 346 18.53 25.96 13.78
C GLY A 346 19.36 25.20 14.84
N GLU A 347 19.92 24.02 14.54
CA GLU A 347 20.71 23.25 15.52
C GLU A 347 22.23 23.52 15.46
N LYS A 348 22.94 23.20 16.56
CA LYS A 348 24.39 23.43 16.77
C LYS A 348 25.33 22.67 15.82
N TYR A 349 24.82 21.82 14.93
CA TYR A 349 25.63 21.01 14.03
C TYR A 349 25.80 21.69 12.65
N PRO A 350 26.97 21.55 12.00
CA PRO A 350 27.16 22.10 10.67
C PRO A 350 26.19 21.45 9.67
N VAL A 351 25.48 22.28 8.90
CA VAL A 351 24.49 21.86 7.88
C VAL A 351 25.04 20.78 6.94
N PHE A 352 26.35 20.85 6.65
CA PHE A 352 27.08 19.86 5.86
C PHE A 352 26.99 18.42 6.40
N TYR A 353 27.01 18.23 7.73
CA TYR A 353 26.93 16.89 8.32
C TYR A 353 25.53 16.31 8.18
N ILE A 354 24.52 17.13 8.46
CA ILE A 354 23.12 16.74 8.45
C ILE A 354 22.69 16.35 7.03
N THR A 355 23.02 17.15 6.01
CA THR A 355 22.61 16.87 4.63
C THR A 355 23.25 15.59 4.07
N ASN A 356 24.53 15.35 4.37
CA ASN A 356 25.24 14.14 3.97
C ASN A 356 24.72 12.88 4.70
N PHE A 357 24.41 13.00 5.99
CA PHE A 357 23.78 11.92 6.74
C PHE A 357 22.37 11.61 6.22
N LEU A 358 21.56 12.64 5.94
CA LEU A 358 20.24 12.48 5.33
C LEU A 358 20.32 11.82 3.94
N ALA A 359 21.35 12.14 3.14
CA ALA A 359 21.60 11.50 1.85
C ALA A 359 21.88 9.98 1.98
N PHE A 360 22.52 9.54 3.06
CA PHE A 360 22.70 8.10 3.34
C PHE A 360 21.36 7.41 3.67
N PHE A 361 20.53 8.01 4.53
CA PHE A 361 19.19 7.46 4.82
C PHE A 361 18.27 7.48 3.60
N ASN A 362 18.44 8.46 2.72
CA ASN A 362 17.71 8.59 1.47
C ASN A 362 17.89 7.36 0.55
N ILE A 363 19.07 6.72 0.54
CA ILE A 363 19.31 5.50 -0.24
C ILE A 363 18.36 4.38 0.20
N GLY A 364 18.17 4.22 1.52
CA GLY A 364 17.25 3.24 2.09
C GLY A 364 15.79 3.55 1.77
N ALA A 365 15.39 4.81 1.93
CA ALA A 365 14.02 5.26 1.66
C ALA A 365 13.66 5.13 0.17
N ALA A 366 14.54 5.56 -0.73
CA ALA A 366 14.39 5.41 -2.17
C ALA A 366 14.36 3.94 -2.58
N GLY A 367 15.26 3.11 -2.01
CA GLY A 367 15.29 1.67 -2.24
C GLY A 367 13.99 0.99 -1.84
N PHE A 368 13.40 1.34 -0.70
CA PHE A 368 12.12 0.79 -0.24
C PHE A 368 10.96 1.13 -1.20
N ILE A 369 10.92 2.38 -1.68
CA ILE A 369 9.92 2.80 -2.67
C ILE A 369 10.11 2.02 -3.97
N LEU A 370 11.33 1.94 -4.50
CA LEU A 370 11.65 1.19 -5.71
C LEU A 370 11.29 -0.30 -5.57
N ALA A 371 11.51 -0.91 -4.41
CA ALA A 371 11.13 -2.30 -4.14
C ALA A 371 9.62 -2.48 -4.18
N SER A 372 8.85 -1.59 -3.53
CA SER A 372 7.39 -1.62 -3.60
C SER A 372 6.86 -1.45 -5.02
N LEU A 373 7.50 -0.59 -5.82
CA LEU A 373 7.12 -0.38 -7.22
C LEU A 373 7.45 -1.59 -8.09
N ALA A 374 8.62 -2.20 -7.91
CA ALA A 374 8.99 -3.41 -8.63
C ALA A 374 8.04 -4.59 -8.29
N LEU A 375 7.59 -4.73 -7.04
CA LEU A 375 6.54 -5.69 -6.67
C LEU A 375 5.20 -5.44 -7.39
N ARG A 376 4.83 -4.17 -7.61
CA ARG A 376 3.58 -3.80 -8.27
C ARG A 376 3.59 -3.99 -9.78
N PHE A 377 4.67 -3.56 -10.43
CA PHE A 377 4.69 -3.47 -11.90
C PHE A 377 5.49 -4.54 -12.59
N VAL A 378 6.51 -5.11 -11.94
CA VAL A 378 7.48 -6.02 -12.58
C VAL A 378 7.17 -7.46 -12.19
N PHE A 379 6.96 -7.72 -10.89
CA PHE A 379 6.69 -9.06 -10.38
C PHE A 379 5.45 -9.74 -11.03
N PRO A 380 4.30 -9.07 -11.22
CA PRO A 380 3.10 -9.72 -11.75
C PRO A 380 3.13 -9.97 -13.27
N GLN A 381 4.09 -9.40 -14.01
CA GLN A 381 4.07 -9.39 -15.48
C GLN A 381 4.08 -10.77 -16.14
N ILE A 382 4.62 -11.78 -15.45
CA ILE A 382 4.64 -13.15 -15.94
C ILE A 382 3.35 -13.86 -15.55
N SER A 383 2.83 -13.61 -14.35
CA SER A 383 1.58 -14.19 -13.86
C SER A 383 0.36 -13.73 -14.69
N LEU A 384 0.36 -12.48 -15.15
CA LEU A 384 -0.72 -11.90 -15.97
C LEU A 384 -0.79 -12.46 -17.40
N GLU A 385 0.21 -13.25 -17.84
CA GLU A 385 0.22 -13.78 -19.21
C GLU A 385 -0.49 -15.12 -19.40
N ARG A 386 -1.04 -15.71 -18.32
CA ARG A 386 -1.65 -17.05 -18.31
C ARG A 386 -2.43 -17.39 -19.57
N GLY A 387 -3.45 -16.58 -19.92
CA GLY A 387 -4.38 -16.88 -21.00
C GLY A 387 -3.74 -16.94 -22.39
N THR A 388 -2.51 -16.43 -22.53
CA THR A 388 -1.74 -16.45 -23.78
C THR A 388 -0.45 -17.26 -23.69
N LEU A 389 -0.11 -17.81 -22.52
CA LEU A 389 1.17 -18.49 -22.29
C LEU A 389 1.30 -19.72 -23.19
N TRP A 390 0.24 -20.53 -23.32
CA TRP A 390 0.22 -21.67 -24.25
C TRP A 390 0.53 -21.23 -25.69
N PHE A 391 -0.07 -20.12 -26.15
CA PHE A 391 0.15 -19.59 -27.49
C PHE A 391 1.58 -19.08 -27.67
N ILE A 392 2.14 -18.44 -26.64
CA ILE A 392 3.52 -17.93 -26.65
C ILE A 392 4.53 -19.08 -26.70
N LEU A 393 4.30 -20.14 -25.92
CA LEU A 393 5.13 -21.36 -25.92
C LEU A 393 4.98 -22.17 -27.21
N SER A 394 3.85 -22.05 -27.92
CA SER A 394 3.64 -22.72 -29.22
C SER A 394 4.30 -22.00 -30.39
N ILE A 395 4.77 -20.76 -30.21
CA ILE A 395 5.51 -20.00 -31.21
C ILE A 395 7.00 -20.36 -31.08
N PRO A 396 7.78 -20.45 -32.19
CA PRO A 396 9.23 -20.68 -32.16
C PRO A 396 10.03 -19.49 -31.59
N VAL A 397 9.69 -19.03 -30.38
CA VAL A 397 10.42 -18.04 -29.60
C VAL A 397 10.89 -18.72 -28.33
N SER A 398 12.21 -18.76 -28.13
CA SER A 398 12.78 -19.36 -26.93
C SER A 398 12.41 -18.57 -25.67
N VAL A 399 12.24 -19.27 -24.54
CA VAL A 399 11.88 -18.70 -23.23
C VAL A 399 12.83 -17.58 -22.79
N GLU A 400 14.12 -17.67 -23.13
CA GLU A 400 15.09 -16.63 -22.80
C GLU A 400 14.83 -15.33 -23.57
N LYS A 401 14.45 -15.44 -24.86
CA LYS A 401 14.10 -14.27 -25.66
C LYS A 401 12.82 -13.61 -25.15
N MET A 402 11.86 -14.40 -24.66
CA MET A 402 10.65 -13.88 -24.02
C MET A 402 10.99 -13.15 -22.72
N PHE A 403 11.75 -13.80 -21.84
CA PHE A 403 12.18 -13.21 -20.56
C PHE A 403 12.97 -11.91 -20.77
N PHE A 404 13.92 -11.91 -21.72
CA PHE A 404 14.75 -10.75 -22.01
C PHE A 404 13.95 -9.59 -22.60
N LYS A 405 12.93 -9.86 -23.42
CA LYS A 405 12.02 -8.81 -23.92
C LYS A 405 11.23 -8.17 -22.78
N LYS A 406 10.68 -8.97 -21.86
CA LYS A 406 10.00 -8.45 -20.67
C LYS A 406 10.96 -7.66 -19.78
N PHE A 407 12.18 -8.14 -19.65
CA PHE A 407 13.24 -7.46 -18.92
C PHE A 407 13.50 -6.06 -19.50
N ILE A 408 13.64 -5.92 -20.82
CA ILE A 408 13.83 -4.60 -21.45
C ILE A 408 12.63 -3.69 -21.20
N VAL A 409 11.40 -4.18 -21.41
CA VAL A 409 10.17 -3.38 -21.23
C VAL A 409 10.02 -2.88 -19.80
N SER A 410 10.40 -3.69 -18.81
CA SER A 410 10.33 -3.32 -17.39
C SER A 410 11.54 -2.52 -16.91
N ALA A 411 12.73 -2.72 -17.51
CA ALA A 411 13.96 -2.03 -17.15
C ALA A 411 13.87 -0.52 -17.41
N VAL A 412 13.33 -0.12 -18.56
CA VAL A 412 13.22 1.29 -18.95
C VAL A 412 12.47 2.12 -17.89
N PRO A 413 11.22 1.81 -17.50
CA PRO A 413 10.52 2.60 -16.49
C PRO A 413 11.17 2.53 -15.12
N MET A 414 11.72 1.37 -14.69
CA MET A 414 12.38 1.27 -13.39
C MET A 414 13.67 2.09 -13.30
N LEU A 415 14.51 2.07 -14.34
CA LEU A 415 15.74 2.85 -14.37
C LEU A 415 15.45 4.35 -14.43
N VAL A 416 14.43 4.76 -15.20
CA VAL A 416 13.99 6.17 -15.22
C VAL A 416 13.56 6.61 -13.83
N LEU A 417 12.77 5.79 -13.12
CA LEU A 417 12.40 6.07 -11.73
C LEU A 417 13.63 6.09 -10.80
N GLY A 418 14.58 5.16 -10.96
CA GLY A 418 15.82 5.15 -10.20
C GLY A 418 16.67 6.40 -10.39
N VAL A 419 16.80 6.89 -11.63
CA VAL A 419 17.50 8.15 -11.94
C VAL A 419 16.76 9.35 -11.37
N ILE A 420 15.44 9.43 -11.55
CA ILE A 420 14.64 10.53 -10.99
C ILE A 420 14.79 10.56 -9.48
N MET A 421 14.59 9.42 -8.82
CA MET A 421 14.70 9.30 -7.38
C MET A 421 16.11 9.60 -6.91
N GLY A 422 17.17 9.06 -7.52
CA GLY A 422 18.55 9.30 -7.11
C GLY A 422 18.99 10.75 -7.30
N VAL A 423 18.79 11.32 -8.48
CA VAL A 423 19.29 12.65 -8.82
C VAL A 423 18.45 13.75 -8.19
N PHE A 424 17.12 13.74 -8.36
CA PHE A 424 16.28 14.83 -7.86
C PHE A 424 16.18 14.84 -6.34
N SER A 425 16.14 13.69 -5.67
CA SER A 425 16.12 13.67 -4.20
C SER A 425 17.39 14.28 -3.61
N ASN A 426 18.55 13.96 -4.18
CA ASN A 426 19.84 14.50 -3.72
C ASN A 426 19.99 16.00 -4.03
N ILE A 427 19.45 16.47 -5.16
CA ILE A 427 19.36 17.92 -5.44
C ILE A 427 18.48 18.61 -4.40
N LEU A 428 17.30 18.05 -4.10
CA LEU A 428 16.36 18.61 -3.13
C LEU A 428 16.89 18.60 -1.70
N LEU A 429 17.75 17.63 -1.35
CA LEU A 429 18.48 17.57 -0.08
C LEU A 429 19.61 18.59 0.05
N GLN A 430 19.99 19.26 -1.05
CA GLN A 430 21.14 20.17 -1.10
C GLN A 430 22.42 19.50 -0.58
N VAL A 431 22.69 18.28 -1.06
CA VAL A 431 23.90 17.52 -0.67
C VAL A 431 25.13 18.34 -1.03
N SER A 432 25.88 18.72 0.00
CA SER A 432 27.00 19.66 -0.10
C SER A 432 28.26 19.04 -0.71
N SER A 433 28.39 17.71 -0.65
CA SER A 433 29.54 17.00 -1.18
C SER A 433 29.25 16.32 -2.51
N TRP A 434 30.07 16.64 -3.52
CA TRP A 434 29.96 16.05 -4.86
C TRP A 434 30.17 14.53 -4.88
N THR A 435 31.06 14.01 -4.02
CA THR A 435 31.33 12.56 -3.96
C THR A 435 30.14 11.80 -3.38
N VAL A 436 29.53 12.29 -2.30
CA VAL A 436 28.34 11.69 -1.69
C VAL A 436 27.17 11.74 -2.66
N PHE A 437 27.01 12.85 -3.40
CA PHE A 437 25.98 12.99 -4.42
C PHE A 437 26.08 11.90 -5.51
N ILE A 438 27.27 11.69 -6.07
CA ILE A 438 27.48 10.68 -7.12
C ILE A 438 27.27 9.27 -6.56
N VAL A 439 27.89 8.95 -5.42
CA VAL A 439 27.82 7.60 -4.84
C VAL A 439 26.37 7.25 -4.52
N SER A 440 25.65 8.10 -3.78
CA SER A 440 24.25 7.85 -3.42
C SER A 440 23.31 7.78 -4.65
N SER A 441 23.55 8.61 -5.67
CA SER A 441 22.74 8.54 -6.90
C SER A 441 23.00 7.25 -7.66
N LEU A 442 24.27 6.84 -7.80
CA LEU A 442 24.66 5.61 -8.48
C LEU A 442 24.14 4.38 -7.74
N THR A 443 24.18 4.37 -6.41
CA THR A 443 23.72 3.24 -5.60
C THR A 443 22.20 3.09 -5.68
N ILE A 444 21.43 4.19 -5.70
CA ILE A 444 19.98 4.14 -5.96
C ILE A 444 19.67 3.59 -7.37
N ILE A 445 20.44 3.98 -8.39
CA ILE A 445 20.29 3.45 -9.75
C ILE A 445 20.62 1.95 -9.78
N LEU A 446 21.69 1.51 -9.12
CA LEU A 446 22.06 0.09 -9.00
C LEU A 446 20.98 -0.70 -8.24
N LEU A 447 20.46 -0.16 -7.13
CA LEU A 447 19.35 -0.74 -6.40
C LEU A 447 18.13 -0.91 -7.30
N SER A 448 17.78 0.09 -8.11
CA SER A 448 16.64 0.01 -9.04
C SER A 448 16.80 -1.15 -10.04
N PHE A 449 18.03 -1.37 -10.52
CA PHE A 449 18.34 -2.46 -11.44
C PHE A 449 18.35 -3.83 -10.76
N GLY A 450 18.96 -3.94 -9.57
CA GLY A 450 18.97 -5.18 -8.78
C GLY A 450 17.55 -5.61 -8.37
N LEU A 451 16.73 -4.67 -7.91
CA LEU A 451 15.34 -4.90 -7.53
C LEU A 451 14.46 -5.32 -8.72
N LEU A 452 14.69 -4.75 -9.91
CA LEU A 452 14.07 -5.17 -11.16
C LEU A 452 14.40 -6.64 -11.49
N CYS A 453 15.69 -6.99 -11.52
CA CYS A 453 16.15 -8.35 -11.81
C CYS A 453 15.55 -9.37 -10.84
N MET A 454 15.51 -9.02 -9.56
CA MET A 454 14.95 -9.87 -8.53
C MET A 454 13.42 -9.98 -8.63
N ALA A 455 12.71 -8.90 -8.93
CA ALA A 455 11.25 -8.92 -9.09
C ALA A 455 10.83 -9.79 -10.26
N LEU A 456 11.47 -9.61 -11.41
CA LEU A 456 11.16 -10.36 -12.62
C LEU A 456 11.59 -11.82 -12.50
N GLY A 457 12.77 -12.08 -11.91
CA GLY A 457 13.28 -13.43 -11.65
C GLY A 457 12.40 -14.22 -10.68
N LEU A 458 12.06 -13.65 -9.52
CA LEU A 458 11.19 -14.31 -8.54
C LEU A 458 9.74 -14.42 -9.03
N GLY A 459 9.26 -13.44 -9.82
CA GLY A 459 7.96 -13.51 -10.49
C GLY A 459 7.86 -14.65 -11.52
N ALA A 460 9.00 -15.03 -12.12
CA ALA A 460 9.10 -16.20 -13.00
C ALA A 460 9.18 -17.54 -12.26
N VAL A 461 9.78 -17.54 -11.06
CA VAL A 461 9.88 -18.75 -10.21
C VAL A 461 8.56 -19.07 -9.54
N TYR A 462 7.81 -18.06 -9.09
CA TYR A 462 6.53 -18.23 -8.40
C TYR A 462 5.37 -17.56 -9.17
N PRO A 463 5.07 -17.99 -10.40
CA PRO A 463 3.94 -17.42 -11.13
C PRO A 463 2.63 -17.88 -10.49
N LYS A 464 1.73 -16.92 -10.21
CA LYS A 464 0.37 -17.21 -9.74
C LYS A 464 -0.62 -16.98 -10.88
N PHE A 465 -0.85 -18.03 -11.66
CA PHE A 465 -1.72 -17.96 -12.83
C PHE A 465 -3.21 -17.97 -12.48
N ASP A 466 -3.61 -18.38 -11.27
CA ASP A 466 -5.03 -18.57 -10.92
C ASP A 466 -5.87 -17.29 -10.85
N THR A 467 -5.24 -16.12 -10.90
CA THR A 467 -5.86 -14.85 -10.53
C THR A 467 -5.42 -13.73 -11.45
N ASP A 468 -6.38 -12.98 -12.02
CA ASP A 468 -6.10 -11.78 -12.82
C ASP A 468 -5.96 -10.51 -11.95
N ASN A 469 -6.14 -10.64 -10.63
CA ASN A 469 -6.06 -9.53 -9.70
C ASN A 469 -4.61 -9.28 -9.26
N ILE A 470 -4.05 -8.14 -9.66
CA ILE A 470 -2.67 -7.73 -9.35
C ILE A 470 -2.42 -7.73 -7.84
N ALA A 471 -3.36 -7.20 -7.04
CA ALA A 471 -3.21 -7.17 -5.58
C ALA A 471 -3.12 -8.57 -4.96
N GLU A 472 -3.81 -9.56 -5.55
CA GLU A 472 -3.76 -10.94 -5.08
C GLU A 472 -2.45 -11.63 -5.48
N ILE A 473 -1.86 -11.27 -6.63
CA ILE A 473 -0.53 -11.70 -7.05
C ILE A 473 0.55 -11.06 -6.15
N GLU A 474 0.41 -9.78 -5.79
CA GLU A 474 1.32 -9.09 -4.86
C GLU A 474 1.31 -9.72 -3.46
N SER A 475 0.11 -10.03 -2.95
CA SER A 475 -0.07 -10.72 -1.66
C SER A 475 0.24 -12.22 -1.71
N SER A 476 0.59 -12.75 -2.88
CA SER A 476 0.97 -14.16 -3.01
C SER A 476 2.29 -14.45 -2.30
N TYR A 477 2.54 -15.73 -2.06
CA TYR A 477 3.78 -16.19 -1.45
C TYR A 477 5.04 -15.64 -2.15
N GLY A 478 5.06 -15.63 -3.49
CA GLY A 478 6.21 -15.13 -4.23
C GLY A 478 6.43 -13.63 -4.04
N GLY A 479 5.35 -12.84 -3.90
CA GLY A 479 5.43 -11.40 -3.66
C GLY A 479 5.95 -11.06 -2.26
N VAL A 480 5.50 -11.79 -1.23
CA VAL A 480 6.03 -11.65 0.15
C VAL A 480 7.50 -12.05 0.21
N PHE A 481 7.88 -13.15 -0.45
CA PHE A 481 9.27 -13.60 -0.50
C PHE A 481 10.16 -12.59 -1.22
N TYR A 482 9.70 -12.04 -2.35
CA TYR A 482 10.37 -10.93 -3.03
C TYR A 482 10.59 -9.74 -2.08
N MET A 483 9.55 -9.31 -1.35
CA MET A 483 9.66 -8.17 -0.44
C MET A 483 10.69 -8.42 0.67
N ALA A 484 10.72 -9.61 1.24
CA ALA A 484 11.72 -9.98 2.25
C ALA A 484 13.14 -9.94 1.67
N CYS A 485 13.36 -10.51 0.49
CA CYS A 485 14.66 -10.44 -0.19
C CYS A 485 15.05 -9.01 -0.57
N ALA A 486 14.09 -8.15 -0.96
CA ALA A 486 14.33 -6.75 -1.30
C ALA A 486 14.76 -5.95 -0.07
N LEU A 487 14.07 -6.13 1.05
CA LEU A 487 14.44 -5.50 2.32
C LEU A 487 15.82 -5.94 2.80
N LEU A 488 16.14 -7.24 2.68
CA LEU A 488 17.47 -7.75 3.01
C LEU A 488 18.55 -7.16 2.09
N TYR A 489 18.29 -7.09 0.79
CA TYR A 489 19.19 -6.48 -0.19
C TYR A 489 19.47 -5.01 0.13
N ILE A 490 18.42 -4.22 0.36
CA ILE A 490 18.54 -2.79 0.74
C ILE A 490 19.28 -2.65 2.08
N GLY A 491 18.96 -3.48 3.07
CA GLY A 491 19.61 -3.47 4.37
C GLY A 491 21.11 -3.79 4.28
N LEU A 492 21.49 -4.78 3.48
CA LEU A 492 22.89 -5.14 3.25
C LEU A 492 23.63 -4.05 2.47
N THR A 493 23.02 -3.44 1.44
CA THR A 493 23.64 -2.30 0.75
C THR A 493 23.91 -1.14 1.70
N LEU A 494 22.96 -0.81 2.58
CA LEU A 494 23.14 0.23 3.60
C LEU A 494 24.23 -0.14 4.61
N ALA A 495 24.29 -1.40 5.04
CA ALA A 495 25.30 -1.86 5.99
C ALA A 495 26.73 -1.75 5.40
N ILE A 496 26.89 -2.10 4.12
CA ILE A 496 28.15 -1.97 3.39
C ILE A 496 28.52 -0.50 3.22
N GLU A 497 27.56 0.37 2.86
CA GLU A 497 27.80 1.80 2.63
C GLU A 497 27.97 2.63 3.92
N ALA A 498 27.48 2.15 5.05
CA ALA A 498 27.57 2.84 6.33
C ALA A 498 29.03 3.14 6.73
N ARG A 499 29.95 2.19 6.46
CA ARG A 499 31.37 2.31 6.79
C ARG A 499 32.09 3.36 5.91
N PRO A 500 32.01 3.29 4.56
CA PRO A 500 32.48 4.36 3.67
C PRO A 500 31.96 5.74 4.06
N MET A 501 30.68 5.84 4.40
CA MET A 501 30.08 7.12 4.79
C MET A 501 30.67 7.66 6.10
N GLN A 502 30.86 6.79 7.10
CA GLN A 502 31.52 7.18 8.35
C GLN A 502 32.97 7.62 8.14
N ILE A 503 33.74 6.92 7.30
CA ILE A 503 35.13 7.28 6.97
C ILE A 503 35.15 8.64 6.27
N PHE A 504 34.24 8.86 5.31
CA PHE A 504 34.13 10.12 4.58
C PHE A 504 33.84 11.33 5.49
N ILE A 505 32.92 11.15 6.43
CA ILE A 505 32.56 12.18 7.42
C ILE A 505 33.72 12.42 8.40
N LYS A 506 34.39 11.36 8.89
CA LYS A 506 35.55 11.47 9.78
C LYS A 506 36.72 12.18 9.10
N HIS A 507 36.96 11.93 7.82
CA HIS A 507 38.02 12.59 7.06
C HIS A 507 37.79 14.11 6.96
N HIS A 508 36.54 14.54 6.75
CA HIS A 508 36.19 15.97 6.74
C HIS A 508 36.30 16.65 8.12
N LEU A 509 36.29 15.86 9.21
CA LEU A 509 36.52 16.32 10.57
C LEU A 509 38.01 16.24 11.00
N GLY A 510 38.93 15.99 10.05
CA GLY A 510 40.38 15.92 10.31
C GLY A 510 40.92 14.54 10.71
N GLY A 511 40.12 13.48 10.55
CA GLY A 511 40.55 12.10 10.79
C GLY A 511 41.41 11.50 9.67
N GLY A 512 42.29 10.56 10.01
CA GLY A 512 43.23 9.92 9.07
C GLY A 512 42.56 9.16 7.92
N ASN A 513 43.18 9.23 6.74
CA ASN A 513 42.65 8.72 5.48
C ASN A 513 42.93 7.21 5.31
N HIS A 514 41.91 6.36 5.46
CA HIS A 514 42.00 4.91 5.25
C HIS A 514 41.50 4.52 3.86
N SER A 515 42.15 5.05 2.81
CA SER A 515 41.70 4.90 1.41
C SER A 515 41.72 3.45 0.90
N GLY A 516 42.56 2.58 1.48
CA GLY A 516 42.65 1.17 1.11
C GLY A 516 41.43 0.31 1.50
N GLU A 517 40.69 0.70 2.55
CA GLU A 517 39.50 -0.04 2.99
C GLU A 517 38.28 0.20 2.10
N LEU A 518 38.20 1.38 1.45
CA LEU A 518 37.10 1.74 0.55
C LEU A 518 37.00 0.82 -0.67
N LEU A 519 38.13 0.30 -1.16
CA LEU A 519 38.17 -0.65 -2.26
C LEU A 519 37.50 -1.99 -1.91
N TRP A 520 37.67 -2.47 -0.68
CA TRP A 520 37.04 -3.71 -0.21
C TRP A 520 35.52 -3.57 -0.13
N TYR A 521 35.01 -2.46 0.43
CA TYR A 521 33.57 -2.20 0.45
C TYR A 521 32.96 -2.04 -0.95
N ALA A 522 33.71 -1.48 -1.91
CA ALA A 522 33.28 -1.42 -3.30
C ALA A 522 33.19 -2.82 -3.95
N ILE A 523 34.15 -3.70 -3.65
CA ILE A 523 34.12 -5.11 -4.08
C ILE A 523 32.93 -5.84 -3.46
N ASP A 524 32.69 -5.69 -2.16
CA ASP A 524 31.54 -6.30 -1.47
C ASP A 524 30.20 -5.86 -2.09
N LEU A 525 30.08 -4.57 -2.41
CA LEU A 525 28.91 -4.02 -3.08
C LEU A 525 28.73 -4.60 -4.49
N LEU A 526 29.82 -4.76 -5.26
CA LEU A 526 29.79 -5.39 -6.58
C LEU A 526 29.39 -6.86 -6.51
N VAL A 527 29.95 -7.63 -5.57
CA VAL A 527 29.62 -9.05 -5.36
C VAL A 527 28.14 -9.21 -4.99
N LEU A 528 27.66 -8.39 -4.07
CA LEU A 528 26.27 -8.40 -3.64
C LEU A 528 25.31 -8.05 -4.79
N ASN A 529 25.62 -7.04 -5.60
CA ASN A 529 24.83 -6.69 -6.78
C ASN A 529 24.85 -7.82 -7.83
N ALA A 530 26.02 -8.39 -8.11
CA ALA A 530 26.14 -9.50 -9.05
C ALA A 530 25.31 -10.71 -8.61
N MET A 531 25.33 -11.04 -7.31
CA MET A 531 24.52 -12.13 -6.74
C MET A 531 23.02 -11.89 -6.91
N VAL A 532 22.56 -10.67 -6.64
CA VAL A 532 21.14 -10.27 -6.72
C VAL A 532 20.65 -10.17 -8.16
N ILE A 533 21.53 -9.85 -9.11
CA ILE A 533 21.19 -9.79 -10.54
C ILE A 533 21.18 -11.20 -11.14
N ILE A 534 22.23 -11.99 -10.92
CA ILE A 534 22.45 -13.26 -11.63
C ILE A 534 21.56 -14.37 -11.10
N LEU A 535 21.46 -14.55 -9.77
CA LEU A 535 20.73 -15.70 -9.20
C LEU A 535 19.24 -15.71 -9.55
N PRO A 536 18.48 -14.60 -9.40
CA PRO A 536 17.05 -14.61 -9.68
C PRO A 536 16.76 -14.75 -11.17
N VAL A 537 17.55 -14.11 -12.04
CA VAL A 537 17.39 -14.20 -13.50
C VAL A 537 17.67 -15.63 -13.97
N TRP A 538 18.78 -16.24 -13.53
CA TRP A 538 19.12 -17.60 -13.90
C TRP A 538 18.08 -18.61 -13.42
N ARG A 539 17.62 -18.51 -12.16
CA ARG A 539 16.56 -19.37 -11.62
C ARG A 539 15.22 -19.17 -12.33
N GLY A 540 14.86 -17.92 -12.62
CA GLY A 540 13.62 -17.59 -13.33
C GLY A 540 13.55 -18.21 -14.72
N ILE A 541 14.62 -18.08 -15.51
CA ILE A 541 14.72 -18.67 -16.85
C ILE A 541 14.66 -20.20 -16.77
N LYS A 542 15.41 -20.82 -15.84
CA LYS A 542 15.43 -22.28 -15.68
C LYS A 542 14.05 -22.82 -15.29
N HIS A 543 13.34 -22.12 -14.41
CA HIS A 543 12.00 -22.53 -13.98
C HIS A 543 10.98 -22.46 -15.12
N LEU A 544 10.97 -21.37 -15.89
CA LEU A 544 10.09 -21.23 -17.06
C LEU A 544 10.33 -22.34 -18.11
N LYS A 545 11.59 -22.71 -18.37
CA LYS A 545 11.90 -23.87 -19.24
C LYS A 545 11.35 -25.19 -18.71
N SER A 546 11.43 -25.41 -17.40
CA SER A 546 10.87 -26.64 -16.80
C SER A 546 9.35 -26.68 -16.86
N TYR A 547 8.72 -25.50 -16.87
CA TYR A 547 7.27 -25.36 -17.02
C TYR A 547 6.82 -25.70 -18.46
N GLU A 548 7.54 -25.19 -19.47
CA GLU A 548 7.33 -25.54 -20.89
C GLU A 548 7.41 -27.06 -21.12
N LEU A 549 8.38 -27.74 -20.50
CA LEU A 549 8.55 -29.19 -20.62
C LEU A 549 7.44 -30.01 -19.94
N ARG A 550 6.81 -29.49 -18.87
CA ARG A 550 5.75 -30.20 -18.12
C ARG A 550 4.39 -30.14 -18.80
N GLU A 551 3.99 -28.98 -19.33
CA GLU A 551 2.68 -28.84 -19.99
C GLU A 551 2.59 -29.62 -21.32
N TRP A 552 3.72 -29.92 -21.97
CA TRP A 552 3.76 -30.71 -23.21
C TRP A 552 3.90 -32.23 -22.96
N SER A 553 4.01 -32.65 -21.70
CA SER A 553 4.15 -34.07 -21.32
C SER A 553 2.82 -34.75 -20.96
N TYR A 554 1.71 -34.03 -21.10
CA TYR A 554 0.32 -34.51 -21.06
C TYR A 554 -0.35 -34.20 -22.40
#